data_AF-A0A521T5G0-F1
#
_entry.id   AF-A0A521T5G0-F1
#
_cell.length_a   1.000
_cell.length_b   1.000
_cell.length_c   1.000
_cell.angle_alpha   90.00
_cell.angle_beta   90.00
_cell.angle_gamma   90.00
#
_symmetry.space_group_name_H-M   'P 1'
#
loop_
_entity.id
_entity.type
_entity.pdbx_description
1 polymer ?
#
loop_
_entity_poly.entity_id
_entity_poly.type
_entity_poly.pdbx_seq_one_letter_code
_entity_poly.pdbx_strand_id
1 'polypeptide(L)' 'MDIPRHWRLQKQRYALVGEVCEHCDAKVFPPRDICPECGEEAKTLYQFSGKGEVYSFTTVYEGP' A
#
# COMPACT_ATOMS: atom_id res chain seq x y z
N MET A 1 -3.36 2.30 22.41
CA MET A 1 -4.79 2.28 22.05
C MET A 1 -4.90 2.67 20.58
N ASP A 2 -5.07 1.69 19.67
CA ASP A 2 -4.81 1.85 18.22
C ASP A 2 -6.07 1.75 17.34
N ILE A 3 -7.25 1.78 17.95
CA ILE A 3 -8.53 1.52 17.28
C ILE A 3 -8.76 2.45 16.07
N PRO A 4 -8.56 3.78 16.16
CA PRO A 4 -8.76 4.68 15.01
C PRO A 4 -7.79 4.41 13.85
N ARG A 5 -6.57 3.94 14.15
CA ARG A 5 -5.58 3.58 13.12
C ARG A 5 -6.02 2.32 12.39
N HIS A 6 -6.48 1.30 13.11
CA HIS A 6 -6.98 0.07 12.49
C HIS A 6 -8.21 0.32 11.63
N TRP A 7 -9.14 1.17 12.08
CA TRP A 7 -10.31 1.55 11.29
C TRP A 7 -9.92 2.23 9.97
N ARG A 8 -9.03 3.24 10.00
CA ARG A 8 -8.57 3.93 8.79
C ARG A 8 -7.84 3.01 7.81
N LEU A 9 -7.02 2.08 8.31
CA LEU A 9 -6.17 1.21 7.48
C LEU A 9 -6.86 -0.09 7.04
N GLN A 10 -8.13 -0.30 7.39
CA GLN A 10 -8.83 -1.57 7.17
C GLN A 10 -8.81 -2.01 5.70
N LYS A 11 -9.12 -1.09 4.77
CA LYS A 11 -9.20 -1.40 3.33
C LYS A 11 -7.86 -1.84 2.72
N GLN A 12 -6.78 -1.10 3.01
CA GLN A 12 -5.45 -1.44 2.49
C GLN A 12 -4.90 -2.74 3.10
N ARG A 13 -5.23 -3.07 4.36
CA ARG A 13 -4.74 -4.28 5.03
C ARG A 13 -5.50 -5.55 4.62
N TYR A 14 -6.83 -5.47 4.48
CA TYR A 14 -7.66 -6.66 4.27
C TYR A 14 -8.03 -6.91 2.81
N ALA A 15 -8.07 -5.86 1.98
CA ALA A 15 -8.45 -5.97 0.58
C ALA A 15 -7.32 -5.57 -0.38
N LEU A 16 -6.13 -5.24 0.15
CA LEU A 16 -4.97 -4.76 -0.62
C LEU A 16 -5.36 -3.65 -1.60
N VAL A 17 -6.16 -2.69 -1.11
CA VAL A 17 -6.52 -1.50 -1.87
C VAL A 17 -5.39 -0.47 -1.72
N GLY A 18 -4.73 -0.17 -2.83
CA GLY A 18 -3.80 0.95 -3.01
C GLY A 18 -4.38 1.96 -4.00
N GLU A 19 -3.49 2.60 -4.76
CA GLU A 19 -3.86 3.58 -5.79
C GLU A 19 -3.10 3.32 -7.10
N VAL A 20 -3.63 3.86 -8.19
CA VAL A 20 -2.92 4.04 -9.45
C VAL A 20 -2.81 5.53 -9.72
N CYS A 21 -1.61 5.99 -10.04
CA CYS A 21 -1.39 7.39 -10.41
C CYS A 21 -1.86 7.63 -11.85
N GLU A 22 -2.72 8.61 -12.07
CA GLU A 22 -3.25 8.95 -13.40
C GLU A 22 -2.23 9.68 -14.30
N HIS A 23 -1.09 10.08 -13.74
CA HIS A 23 -0.04 10.82 -14.45
C HIS A 23 1.06 9.93 -15.02
N CYS A 24 1.37 8.81 -14.35
CA CYS A 24 2.50 7.93 -14.71
C CYS A 24 2.16 6.44 -14.65
N ASP A 25 0.90 6.08 -14.41
CA ASP A 25 0.40 4.70 -14.28
C ASP A 25 1.05 3.86 -13.16
N ALA A 26 1.84 4.49 -12.29
CA ALA A 26 2.45 3.83 -11.15
C ALA A 26 1.38 3.28 -10.21
N LYS A 27 1.49 2.00 -9.86
CA LYS A 27 0.66 1.35 -8.84
C LYS A 27 1.30 1.53 -7.48
N VAL A 28 0.65 2.31 -6.61
CA VAL A 28 1.18 2.73 -5.32
C VAL A 28 0.49 1.93 -4.21
N PHE A 29 1.29 1.26 -3.38
CA PHE A 29 0.82 0.61 -2.17
C PHE A 29 1.80 0.86 -1.01
N PRO A 30 1.33 1.31 0.17
CA PRO A 30 -0.06 1.69 0.50
C PRO A 30 -0.55 2.95 -0.24
N PRO A 31 -1.86 3.28 -0.21
CA PRO A 31 -2.38 4.55 -0.73
C PRO A 31 -1.63 5.77 -0.17
N ARG A 32 -1.36 6.77 -1.01
CA ARG A 32 -0.64 8.01 -0.70
C ARG A 32 -1.19 9.17 -1.53
N ASP A 33 -1.44 10.31 -0.87
CA ASP A 33 -1.92 11.53 -1.54
C ASP A 33 -0.98 12.01 -2.67
N ILE A 34 0.33 11.77 -2.53
CA ILE A 34 1.37 12.15 -3.50
C ILE A 34 2.09 10.91 -4.01
N CYS A 35 2.16 10.79 -5.33
CA CYS A 35 2.84 9.71 -6.03
C CYS A 35 4.36 9.76 -5.75
N PRO A 36 4.97 8.65 -5.27
CA PRO A 36 6.41 8.60 -5.02
C PRO A 36 7.27 8.59 -6.30
N GLU A 37 6.69 8.24 -7.45
CA GLU A 37 7.42 8.13 -8.72
C GLU A 37 7.51 9.47 -9.47
N CYS A 38 6.42 10.24 -9.51
CA CYS A 38 6.36 11.50 -10.26
C CYS A 38 6.11 12.76 -9.43
N GLY A 39 5.74 12.63 -8.14
CA GLY A 39 5.46 13.77 -7.26
C GLY A 39 4.11 14.45 -7.45
N GLU A 40 3.30 14.02 -8.42
CA GLU A 40 1.93 14.49 -8.64
C GLU A 40 0.92 13.76 -7.74
N GLU A 41 -0.33 14.21 -7.72
CA GLU A 41 -1.38 13.58 -6.92
C GLU A 41 -1.67 12.13 -7.36
N ALA A 42 -1.88 11.23 -6.40
CA ALA A 42 -2.41 9.90 -6.65
C ALA A 42 -3.65 9.70 -5.76
N LYS A 43 -4.82 9.53 -6.38
CA LYS A 43 -6.10 9.44 -5.64
C LYS A 43 -7.02 8.32 -6.14
N THR A 44 -6.66 7.68 -7.24
CA THR A 44 -7.53 6.70 -7.91
C THR A 44 -7.32 5.33 -7.32
N LEU A 45 -8.31 4.83 -6.59
CA LEU A 45 -8.22 3.56 -5.89
C LEU A 45 -7.99 2.39 -6.85
N TYR A 46 -7.07 1.50 -6.48
CA TYR A 46 -6.75 0.31 -7.24
C TYR A 46 -6.71 -0.92 -6.32
N GLN A 47 -7.46 -1.96 -6.65
CA GLN A 47 -7.46 -3.22 -5.91
C GLN A 47 -6.42 -4.18 -6.49
N PHE A 48 -5.41 -4.53 -5.68
CA PHE A 48 -4.38 -5.48 -6.08
C PHE A 48 -4.90 -6.93 -6.00
N SER A 49 -4.32 -7.82 -6.82
CA SER A 49 -4.74 -9.22 -6.91
C SER A 49 -4.37 -10.07 -5.68
N GLY A 50 -3.45 -9.58 -4.84
CA GLY A 50 -2.85 -10.34 -3.74
C GLY A 50 -1.82 -11.39 -4.17
N LYS A 51 -1.49 -11.47 -5.46
CA LYS A 51 -0.42 -12.35 -5.97
C LYS A 51 0.88 -11.56 -6.14
N GLY A 52 2.00 -12.18 -5.82
CA GLY A 52 3.33 -11.61 -5.97
C GLY A 52 4.42 -12.65 -5.71
N GLU A 53 5.67 -12.21 -5.78
CA GLU A 53 6.85 -13.04 -5.55
C GLU A 53 7.69 -12.46 -4.42
N VAL A 54 8.48 -13.31 -3.76
CA VAL A 54 9.38 -12.85 -2.69
C VAL A 54 10.55 -12.09 -3.32
N TYR A 55 10.58 -10.78 -3.14
CA TYR A 55 11.69 -9.94 -3.59
C TYR A 55 12.94 -10.10 -2.72
N SER A 56 12.76 -10.09 -1.40
CA SER A 56 13.81 -10.28 -0.39
C SER A 56 13.20 -10.74 0.92
N PHE A 57 13.95 -11.48 1.74
CA PHE A 57 13.50 -11.96 3.04
C PHE A 57 14.63 -11.97 4.08
N THR A 58 14.25 -12.01 5.34
CA THR A 58 15.15 -12.20 6.48
C THR A 58 14.50 -13.11 7.52
N THR A 59 15.29 -13.65 8.44
CA THR A 59 14.81 -14.52 9.53
C THR A 59 14.93 -13.78 10.86
N VAL A 60 13.81 -13.58 11.57
CA VAL A 60 13.79 -13.02 12.92
C VAL A 60 13.86 -14.18 13.92
N TYR A 61 15.00 -14.34 14.59
CA TYR A 61 15.21 -15.42 15.57
C TYR A 61 14.56 -15.14 16.93
N GLU A 62 14.57 -13.88 17.36
CA GLU A 62 13.96 -13.43 18.62
C GLU A 62 13.33 -12.04 18.41
N GLY A 63 12.01 -11.94 18.63
CA GLY A 63 11.25 -10.69 18.52
C GLY A 63 11.04 -10.02 19.88
N PRO A 64 10.59 -8.74 19.91
CA PRO A 64 10.28 -8.01 21.13
C PRO A 64 9.05 -8.57 21.88
#